data_AF-A0A537GNU6-F1
#
_entry.id   AF-A0A537GNU6-F1
#
_cell.length_a   1.000
_cell.length_b   1.000
_cell.length_c   1.000
_cell.angle_alpha   90.00
_cell.angle_beta   90.00
_cell.angle_gamma   90.00
#
_symmetry.space_group_name_H-M   'P 1'
#
loop_
_entity.id
_entity.type
_entity.pdbx_description
1 polymer ?
#
loop_
_entity_poly.entity_id
_entity_poly.type
_entity_poly.pdbx_seq_one_letter_code
_entity_poly.pdbx_strand_id
1 'polypeptide(L)'
;SIFYSVRPLRFKARPLASLVSFSGAVGLSFLSGVAVMGSVNLLNPIFLLLTYFMFTYGTVKNLPDYSGDKKAGTRTSATIFHSLANAVRFSGILVFTPYILLTAFIAAGSLTPIYLADLGMGLIFAIIFFQMLRAKSSQ
;
A
#
# COMPACT_ATOMS: atom_id res chain seq x y z
N SER A 1 13.79 0.18 5.80
CA SER A 1 14.71 -0.91 6.20
C SER A 1 16.02 -0.79 5.45
N ILE A 2 17.17 -0.94 6.13
CA ILE A 2 18.51 -0.97 5.48
C ILE A 2 18.58 -2.11 4.45
N PHE A 3 17.87 -3.22 4.69
CA PHE A 3 17.78 -4.37 3.79
C PHE A 3 16.94 -4.13 2.53
N TYR A 4 16.30 -2.97 2.39
CA TYR A 4 15.51 -2.65 1.20
C TYR A 4 16.37 -2.65 -0.08
N SER A 5 17.59 -2.14 0.02
CA SER A 5 18.51 -1.98 -1.12
C SER A 5 19.74 -2.89 -1.07
N VAL A 6 20.12 -3.41 0.10
CA VAL A 6 21.40 -4.09 0.32
C VAL A 6 21.31 -5.60 0.06
N ARG A 7 22.31 -6.15 -0.64
CA ARG A 7 22.46 -7.61 -0.85
C ARG A 7 22.89 -8.31 0.46
N PRO A 8 22.51 -9.58 0.70
CA PRO A 8 21.79 -10.50 -0.19
C PRO A 8 20.25 -10.39 -0.13
N LEU A 9 19.70 -9.66 0.84
CA LEU A 9 18.27 -9.62 1.10
C LEU A 9 17.48 -8.78 0.08
N ARG A 10 17.99 -7.57 -0.25
CA ARG A 10 17.47 -6.61 -1.25
C ARG A 10 15.95 -6.69 -1.44
N PHE A 11 15.20 -6.29 -0.42
CA PHE A 11 13.75 -6.48 -0.39
C PHE A 11 13.00 -5.82 -1.54
N LYS A 12 13.53 -4.74 -2.14
CA LYS A 12 12.93 -4.09 -3.31
C LYS A 12 12.76 -5.02 -4.53
N ALA A 13 13.54 -6.10 -4.60
CA ALA A 13 13.45 -7.10 -5.66
C ALA A 13 12.60 -8.34 -5.28
N ARG A 14 11.86 -8.26 -4.15
CA ARG A 14 11.01 -9.32 -3.63
C ARG A 14 9.61 -8.75 -3.36
N PRO A 15 8.56 -9.18 -4.07
CA PRO A 15 7.24 -8.55 -4.04
C PRO A 15 6.71 -8.32 -2.63
N LEU A 16 6.55 -9.38 -1.82
CA LEU A 16 6.00 -9.25 -0.47
C LEU A 16 6.92 -8.52 0.50
N ALA A 17 8.22 -8.84 0.50
CA ALA A 17 9.17 -8.21 1.41
C ALA A 17 9.31 -6.70 1.14
N SER A 18 9.17 -6.28 -0.11
CA SER A 18 9.13 -4.85 -0.48
C SER A 18 7.94 -4.14 0.16
N LEU A 19 6.75 -4.76 0.15
CA LEU A 19 5.52 -4.20 0.74
C LEU A 19 5.61 -4.13 2.25
N VAL A 20 6.09 -5.20 2.91
CA VAL A 20 6.31 -5.21 4.38
C VAL A 20 7.32 -4.15 4.78
N SER A 21 8.43 -4.04 4.05
CA SER A 21 9.45 -3.02 4.33
C SER A 21 8.92 -1.60 4.11
N PHE A 22 8.03 -1.41 3.13
CA PHE A 22 7.46 -0.11 2.82
C PHE A 22 6.40 0.29 3.85
N SER A 23 5.49 -0.61 4.21
CA SER A 23 4.49 -0.37 5.26
C SER A 23 5.12 -0.15 6.61
N GLY A 24 6.14 -0.93 6.96
CA GLY A 24 6.89 -0.77 8.20
C GLY A 24 7.57 0.59 8.32
N ALA A 25 7.96 1.23 7.21
CA ALA A 25 8.58 2.56 7.26
C ALA A 25 7.63 3.63 7.81
N VAL A 26 6.31 3.50 7.58
CA VAL A 26 5.31 4.42 8.13
C VAL A 26 4.78 3.90 9.46
N GLY A 27 4.43 2.61 9.53
CA GLY A 27 3.86 2.00 10.73
C GLY A 27 4.80 2.06 11.94
N LEU A 28 6.08 1.76 11.76
CA LEU A 28 7.05 1.81 12.86
C LEU A 28 7.36 3.25 13.28
N SER A 29 7.35 4.21 12.35
CA SER A 29 7.47 5.63 12.69
C SER A 29 6.28 6.12 13.51
N PHE A 30 5.06 5.71 13.16
CA PHE A 30 3.87 5.97 13.98
C PHE A 30 4.00 5.34 15.37
N LEU A 31 4.40 4.06 15.45
CA LEU A 31 4.62 3.38 16.73
C LEU A 31 5.68 4.08 17.58
N SER A 32 6.76 4.55 16.96
CA SER A 32 7.80 5.31 17.65
C SER A 32 7.26 6.61 18.26
N GLY A 33 6.38 7.32 17.53
CA GLY A 33 5.74 8.54 18.04
C GLY A 33 4.87 8.27 19.27
N VAL A 34 4.04 7.24 19.23
CA VAL A 34 3.18 6.88 20.38
C VAL A 34 3.96 6.27 21.55
N ALA A 35 5.08 5.58 21.26
CA ALA A 35 5.98 5.06 22.29
C ALA A 35 6.59 6.18 23.14
N VAL A 36 6.98 7.30 22.52
CA VAL A 36 7.48 8.49 23.23
C VAL A 36 6.40 9.11 24.13
N MET A 37 5.12 8.99 23.76
CA MET A 37 3.99 9.42 24.60
C MET A 37 3.65 8.44 25.73
N GLY A 38 4.41 7.35 25.89
CA GLY A 38 4.24 6.37 26.96
C GLY A 38 3.18 5.30 26.70
N SER A 39 2.62 5.20 25.48
CA SER A 39 1.60 4.21 25.13
C SER A 39 1.99 3.44 23.87
N VAL A 40 2.38 2.17 24.01
CA VAL A 40 2.57 1.27 22.86
C VAL A 40 1.40 0.29 22.82
N ASN A 41 0.50 0.50 21.87
CA ASN A 41 -0.59 -0.44 21.60
C ASN A 41 -0.50 -0.91 20.14
N LEU A 42 -0.08 -2.16 19.94
CA LEU A 42 0.00 -2.77 18.61
C LEU A 42 -1.38 -3.02 17.98
N LEU A 43 -2.44 -2.96 18.78
CA LEU A 43 -3.84 -3.05 18.33
C LEU A 43 -4.48 -1.67 18.14
N ASN A 44 -3.70 -0.59 18.18
CA ASN A 44 -4.22 0.74 17.89
C ASN A 44 -4.81 0.76 16.46
N PRO A 45 -6.09 1.11 16.29
CA PRO A 45 -6.77 1.02 14.99
C PRO A 45 -6.14 1.93 13.93
N ILE A 46 -5.60 3.10 14.33
CA ILE A 46 -4.89 4.00 13.41
C ILE A 46 -3.57 3.38 12.97
N PHE A 47 -2.81 2.77 13.87
CA PHE A 47 -1.57 2.06 13.53
C PHE A 47 -1.84 0.93 12.51
N LEU A 48 -2.86 0.12 12.78
CA LEU A 48 -3.25 -0.99 11.90
C LEU A 48 -3.70 -0.48 10.52
N LEU A 49 -4.53 0.57 10.49
CA LEU A 49 -4.99 1.20 9.23
C LEU A 49 -3.83 1.78 8.42
N LEU A 50 -2.97 2.59 9.03
CA LEU A 50 -1.84 3.22 8.32
C LEU A 50 -0.87 2.18 7.77
N THR A 51 -0.55 1.17 8.58
CA THR A 51 0.36 0.09 8.17
C THR A 51 -0.26 -0.73 7.03
N TYR A 52 -1.54 -1.07 7.14
CA TYR A 52 -2.24 -1.85 6.11
C TYR A 52 -2.47 -1.04 4.83
N PHE A 53 -2.83 0.23 4.95
CA PHE A 53 -2.96 1.14 3.81
C PHE A 53 -1.62 1.28 3.07
N MET A 54 -0.51 1.49 3.78
CA MET A 54 0.80 1.55 3.13
C MET A 54 1.22 0.21 2.51
N PHE A 55 0.86 -0.91 3.13
CA PHE A 55 1.14 -2.24 2.57
C PHE A 55 0.42 -2.44 1.24
N THR A 56 -0.86 -2.10 1.16
CA THR A 56 -1.67 -2.22 -0.05
C THR A 56 -1.29 -1.16 -1.09
N TYR A 57 -1.11 0.10 -0.68
CA TYR A 57 -0.67 1.20 -1.54
C TYR A 57 0.72 0.96 -2.16
N GLY A 58 1.59 0.21 -1.48
CA GLY A 58 2.86 -0.24 -2.05
C GLY A 58 2.70 -0.99 -3.38
N THR A 59 1.53 -1.62 -3.63
CA THR A 59 1.23 -2.23 -4.93
C THR A 59 0.95 -1.20 -6.02
N VAL A 60 0.25 -0.12 -5.68
CA VAL A 60 -0.08 1.01 -6.56
C VAL A 60 1.18 1.77 -6.94
N LYS A 61 2.05 2.04 -5.97
CA LYS A 61 3.35 2.70 -6.17
C LYS A 61 4.19 2.02 -7.26
N ASN A 62 4.13 0.70 -7.38
CA ASN A 62 4.95 -0.05 -8.34
C ASN A 62 4.35 -0.09 -9.75
N LEU A 63 3.15 0.45 -9.98
CA LEU A 63 2.50 0.41 -11.29
C LEU A 63 3.16 1.33 -12.34
N PRO A 64 3.51 2.60 -12.03
CA PRO A 64 4.20 3.47 -13.00
C PRO A 64 5.56 2.90 -13.43
N ASP A 65 6.23 2.18 -12.54
CA ASP A 65 7.55 1.60 -12.76
C ASP A 65 7.51 0.24 -13.50
N TYR A 66 6.33 -0.29 -13.82
CA TYR A 66 6.14 -1.63 -14.37
C TYR A 66 7.06 -1.93 -15.56
N SER A 67 7.06 -1.07 -16.57
CA SER A 67 7.84 -1.28 -17.80
C SER A 67 9.35 -1.22 -17.54
N GLY A 68 9.80 -0.31 -16.68
CA GLY A 68 11.21 -0.17 -16.31
C GLY A 68 11.70 -1.37 -15.50
N ASP A 69 10.95 -1.75 -14.47
CA ASP A 69 11.26 -2.90 -13.62
C ASP A 69 11.23 -4.22 -14.39
N LYS A 70 10.28 -4.38 -15.34
CA LYS A 70 10.19 -5.57 -16.19
C LYS A 70 11.41 -5.69 -17.09
N LYS A 71 11.84 -4.59 -17.73
CA LYS A 71 13.07 -4.55 -18.55
C LYS A 71 14.32 -4.84 -17.72
N ALA A 72 14.36 -4.37 -16.48
CA ALA A 72 15.47 -4.62 -15.55
C ALA A 72 15.44 -6.02 -14.87
N GLY A 73 14.45 -6.87 -15.18
CA GLY A 73 14.29 -8.18 -14.54
C GLY A 73 13.96 -8.12 -13.04
N THR A 74 13.49 -6.97 -12.55
CA THR A 74 13.16 -6.78 -11.13
C THR A 74 11.78 -7.33 -10.83
N ARG A 75 11.67 -8.19 -9.80
CA ARG A 75 10.39 -8.74 -9.34
C ARG A 75 9.78 -7.84 -8.27
N THR A 76 8.80 -7.03 -8.66
CA THR A 76 7.99 -6.18 -7.76
C THR A 76 6.56 -6.71 -7.70
N SER A 77 5.73 -6.11 -6.84
CA SER A 77 4.30 -6.48 -6.76
C SER A 77 3.54 -6.26 -8.07
N ALA A 78 4.05 -5.39 -8.97
CA ALA A 78 3.45 -5.18 -10.27
C ALA A 78 4.01 -6.16 -11.31
N THR A 79 5.32 -6.39 -11.37
CA THR A 79 5.96 -7.18 -12.44
C THR A 79 5.77 -8.70 -12.32
N ILE A 80 5.25 -9.19 -11.19
CA ILE A 80 4.75 -10.57 -11.07
C ILE A 80 3.58 -10.85 -12.02
N PHE A 81 2.81 -9.82 -12.39
CA PHE A 81 1.74 -9.96 -13.38
C PHE A 81 2.32 -9.90 -14.80
N HIS A 82 1.80 -10.76 -15.67
CA HIS A 82 2.16 -10.76 -17.10
C HIS A 82 1.64 -9.55 -17.87
N SER A 83 0.62 -8.86 -17.34
CA SER A 83 -0.01 -7.71 -17.95
C SER A 83 -0.14 -6.57 -16.94
N LEU A 84 0.21 -5.36 -17.37
CA LEU A 84 -0.01 -4.14 -16.60
C LEU A 84 -1.48 -3.99 -16.21
N ALA A 85 -2.43 -4.32 -17.10
CA ALA A 85 -3.85 -4.23 -16.79
C ALA A 85 -4.26 -5.14 -15.62
N ASN A 86 -3.67 -6.34 -15.51
CA ASN A 86 -3.92 -7.23 -14.38
C ASN A 86 -3.30 -6.70 -13.09
N ALA A 87 -2.09 -6.12 -13.15
CA ALA A 87 -1.47 -5.45 -12.01
C ALA A 87 -2.31 -4.26 -11.52
N VAL A 88 -2.84 -3.44 -12.44
CA VAL A 88 -3.70 -2.28 -12.16
C VAL A 88 -5.00 -2.74 -11.49
N ARG A 89 -5.68 -3.77 -12.03
CA ARG A 89 -6.90 -4.34 -11.42
C ARG A 89 -6.64 -4.87 -10.02
N PHE A 90 -5.60 -5.67 -9.84
CA PHE A 90 -5.25 -6.24 -8.55
C PHE A 90 -4.93 -5.15 -7.51
N SER A 91 -4.06 -4.20 -7.87
CA SER A 91 -3.66 -3.11 -6.98
C SER A 91 -4.83 -2.19 -6.66
N GLY A 92 -5.71 -1.96 -7.64
CA GLY A 92 -6.96 -1.23 -7.45
C GLY A 92 -7.86 -1.89 -6.42
N ILE A 93 -8.22 -3.16 -6.61
CA ILE A 93 -9.04 -3.91 -5.64
C ILE A 93 -8.38 -3.90 -4.24
N LEU A 94 -7.07 -4.18 -4.19
CA LEU A 94 -6.36 -4.30 -2.93
C LEU A 94 -6.28 -2.98 -2.16
N VAL A 95 -6.11 -1.83 -2.82
CA VAL A 95 -6.05 -0.53 -2.12
C VAL A 95 -7.42 -0.07 -1.62
N PHE A 96 -8.51 -0.70 -2.06
CA PHE A 96 -9.85 -0.45 -1.50
C PHE A 96 -10.11 -1.17 -0.17
N THR A 97 -9.39 -2.26 0.13
CA THR A 97 -9.64 -3.04 1.36
C THR A 97 -9.33 -2.31 2.68
N PRO A 98 -8.36 -1.36 2.78
CA PRO A 98 -8.20 -0.54 3.97
C PRO A 98 -9.42 0.33 4.28
N TYR A 99 -10.19 0.75 3.28
CA TYR A 99 -11.44 1.51 3.50
C TYR A 99 -12.55 0.63 4.08
N ILE A 100 -12.56 -0.66 3.75
CA ILE A 100 -13.45 -1.65 4.39
C ILE A 100 -13.03 -1.84 5.85
N LEU A 101 -11.72 -1.91 6.12
CA LEU A 101 -11.22 -1.99 7.49
C LEU A 101 -11.55 -0.72 8.30
N LEU A 102 -11.45 0.45 7.68
CA LEU A 102 -11.80 1.74 8.27
C LEU A 102 -13.27 1.77 8.70
N THR A 103 -14.19 1.42 7.79
CA THR A 103 -15.62 1.38 8.10
C THR A 103 -15.94 0.34 9.17
N ALA A 104 -15.24 -0.81 9.18
CA ALA A 104 -15.37 -1.81 10.24
C ALA A 104 -14.93 -1.27 11.62
N PHE A 105 -13.80 -0.55 11.70
CA PHE A 105 -13.37 0.05 12.97
C PHE A 105 -14.31 1.13 13.48
N ILE A 106 -14.92 1.92 12.59
CA ILE A 106 -15.94 2.90 12.98
C ILE A 106 -17.21 2.20 13.44
N ALA A 107 -17.68 1.18 12.71
CA ALA A 107 -18.86 0.40 13.09
C ALA A 107 -18.69 -0.33 14.44
N ALA A 108 -17.47 -0.76 14.77
CA ALA A 108 -17.13 -1.36 16.05
C ALA A 108 -16.96 -0.34 17.19
N GLY A 109 -17.04 0.97 16.92
CA GLY A 109 -16.82 2.03 17.91
C GLY A 109 -15.36 2.31 18.26
N SER A 110 -14.41 1.69 17.55
CA SER A 110 -12.97 1.85 17.78
C SER A 110 -12.39 3.14 17.18
N LEU A 111 -13.11 3.79 16.26
CA LEU A 111 -12.74 5.06 15.63
C LEU A 111 -13.92 6.02 15.56
N THR A 112 -13.62 7.32 15.59
CA THR A 112 -14.62 8.37 15.48
C THR A 112 -15.18 8.47 14.04
N PRO A 113 -16.46 8.81 13.85
CA PRO A 113 -17.05 8.90 12.50
C PRO A 113 -16.43 9.94 11.58
N ILE A 114 -15.68 10.92 12.11
CA ILE A 114 -14.98 11.93 11.29
C ILE A 114 -14.02 11.32 10.27
N TYR A 115 -13.46 10.13 10.56
CA TYR A 115 -12.58 9.42 9.63
C TYR A 115 -13.32 8.87 8.39
N LEU A 116 -14.66 8.85 8.35
CA LEU A 116 -15.40 8.53 7.12
C LEU A 116 -15.11 9.52 5.99
N ALA A 117 -14.62 10.73 6.31
CA ALA A 117 -14.16 11.69 5.31
C ALA A 117 -13.07 11.11 4.39
N ASP A 118 -12.25 10.18 4.89
CA ASP A 118 -11.18 9.53 4.10
C ASP A 118 -11.74 8.68 2.95
N LEU A 119 -13.02 8.28 2.99
CA LEU A 119 -13.67 7.60 1.86
C LEU A 119 -13.68 8.46 0.58
N GLY A 120 -13.59 9.79 0.72
CA GLY A 120 -13.42 10.70 -0.42
C GLY A 120 -12.17 10.39 -1.25
N MET A 121 -11.08 9.93 -0.62
CA MET A 121 -9.87 9.50 -1.34
C MET A 121 -10.12 8.25 -2.19
N GLY A 122 -11.07 7.39 -1.79
CA GLY A 122 -11.48 6.24 -2.58
C GLY A 122 -12.01 6.62 -3.96
N LEU A 123 -12.74 7.74 -4.07
CA LEU A 123 -13.22 8.25 -5.37
C LEU A 123 -12.05 8.69 -6.26
N ILE A 124 -11.06 9.37 -5.68
CA ILE A 124 -9.85 9.79 -6.41
C ILE A 124 -9.11 8.55 -6.93
N PHE A 125 -8.91 7.54 -6.09
CA PHE A 125 -8.31 6.28 -6.53
C PHE A 125 -9.11 5.60 -7.63
N ALA A 126 -10.44 5.54 -7.54
CA ALA A 126 -11.29 4.97 -8.58
C ALA A 126 -11.08 5.66 -9.93
N ILE A 127 -11.00 7.00 -9.94
CA ILE A 127 -10.72 7.78 -11.14
C ILE A 127 -9.32 7.45 -11.69
N ILE A 128 -8.30 7.41 -10.83
CA ILE A 128 -6.93 7.08 -11.24
C ILE A 128 -6.88 5.68 -11.89
N PHE A 129 -7.42 4.65 -11.23
CA PHE A 129 -7.41 3.30 -11.79
C PHE A 129 -8.21 3.19 -13.09
N PHE A 130 -9.34 3.88 -13.18
CA PHE A 130 -10.12 3.95 -14.41
C PHE A 130 -9.31 4.56 -15.56
N GLN A 131 -8.58 5.65 -15.31
CA GLN A 131 -7.71 6.27 -16.31
C GLN A 131 -6.54 5.34 -16.68
N MET A 132 -5.90 4.69 -15.71
CA MET A 132 -4.80 3.75 -15.95
C MET A 132 -5.23 2.56 -16.81
N LEU A 133 -6.44 2.05 -16.63
CA LEU A 133 -6.98 0.95 -17.45
C LEU A 133 -7.33 1.38 -18.89
N ARG A 134 -7.64 2.67 -19.09
CA ARG A 134 -7.95 3.24 -20.41
C ARG A 134 -6.73 3.77 -21.14
N ALA A 135 -5.65 4.04 -20.43
CA ALA A 135 -4.40 4.47 -21.02
C ALA A 135 -3.93 3.38 -21.99
N LYS A 136 -3.79 3.74 -23.28
CA LYS A 136 -3.13 2.86 -24.25
C LYS A 136 -1.69 2.69 -23.79
N SER A 137 -1.23 1.45 -23.63
CA SER A 137 0.18 1.20 -23.40
C SER A 137 0.94 1.68 -24.62
N SER A 138 1.69 2.78 -24.50
CA SER A 138 2.75 3.09 -25.45
C SER A 138 3.71 1.91 -25.41
N GLN A 139 3.65 1.06 -26.43
CA GLN A 139 4.59 -0.05 -26.63
C GLN A 139 6.01 0.49 -26.80
#